data_AF-A0A2A9P4F4-F1
#
_entry.id   AF-A0A2A9P4F4-F1
#
_cell.length_a   1.000
_cell.length_b   1.000
_cell.length_c   1.000
_cell.angle_alpha   90.00
_cell.angle_beta   90.00
_cell.angle_gamma   90.00
#
_symmetry.space_group_name_H-M   'P 1'
#
loop_
_entity.id
_entity.type
_entity.pdbx_description
1 polymer ?
#
loop_
_entity_poly.entity_id
_entity_poly.type
_entity_poly.pdbx_seq_one_letter_code
_entity_poly.pdbx_strand_id
1 'polypeptide(L)'
;MPCPLPKADQPSSPGDKIAKAPYDEDQAPARIPPDLFPITDLPKTTHFPAPPTLPDLDPSDPNFLATLHEKYFPNLPADPSKLAWMAPVPSKDSPADKESPYYPHEEIGVSALRFDFRGRFLSPRVSRSISSNKGLHHHGEAPEAAGYTIAELARLARSAVPAQRCMAYQTLGRILYRLGRGEWGKTEDDPIAMGVWSSVKQGRVLESLFEAAAAGEGGHRGSRAYATEALWLFDKGGWKVKHKGR
;
A
#
# COMPACT_ATOMS: atom_id res chain seq x y z
N MET A 1 42.36 -26.62 -68.33
CA MET A 1 40.99 -26.95 -67.89
C MET A 1 41.04 -27.51 -66.47
N PRO A 2 40.66 -26.73 -65.44
CA PRO A 2 40.21 -27.28 -64.16
C PRO A 2 38.73 -26.95 -63.88
N CYS A 3 38.04 -27.92 -63.29
CA CYS A 3 36.61 -27.96 -62.93
C CYS A 3 36.16 -26.85 -61.94
N PRO A 4 34.88 -26.42 -61.98
CA PRO A 4 34.32 -25.46 -61.03
C PRO A 4 33.89 -26.13 -59.71
N LEU A 5 34.07 -25.40 -58.60
CA LEU A 5 33.64 -25.74 -57.24
C LEU A 5 32.10 -25.66 -57.09
N PRO A 6 31.47 -26.52 -56.26
CA PRO A 6 30.04 -26.47 -56.00
C PRO A 6 29.66 -25.32 -55.04
N LYS A 7 28.45 -24.77 -55.24
CA LYS A 7 27.86 -23.66 -54.48
C LYS A 7 27.46 -24.11 -53.06
N ALA A 8 27.57 -23.19 -52.10
CA ALA A 8 27.12 -23.37 -50.73
C ALA A 8 25.59 -23.27 -50.63
N ASP A 9 24.96 -24.27 -50.01
CA ASP A 9 23.53 -24.28 -49.67
C ASP A 9 23.25 -23.39 -48.44
N GLN A 10 22.25 -22.52 -48.57
CA GLN A 10 21.69 -21.75 -47.45
C GLN A 10 20.79 -22.67 -46.58
N PRO A 11 20.80 -22.54 -45.25
CA PRO A 11 19.91 -23.32 -44.40
C PRO A 11 18.46 -22.83 -44.55
N SER A 12 17.60 -23.73 -45.03
CA SER A 12 16.15 -23.56 -45.10
C SER A 12 15.54 -23.56 -43.69
N SER A 13 14.80 -22.51 -43.35
CA SER A 13 13.96 -22.45 -42.15
C SER A 13 12.89 -23.55 -42.15
N PRO A 14 12.76 -24.41 -41.13
CA PRO A 14 11.65 -25.33 -41.04
C PRO A 14 10.49 -24.64 -40.34
N GLY A 15 9.63 -24.01 -41.13
CA GLY A 15 8.26 -23.77 -40.72
C GLY A 15 7.49 -25.07 -40.88
N ASP A 16 7.45 -25.89 -39.82
CA ASP A 16 6.60 -27.07 -39.80
C ASP A 16 5.42 -26.85 -38.86
N LYS A 17 4.23 -26.73 -39.44
CA LYS A 17 2.97 -26.63 -38.70
C LYS A 17 2.65 -28.01 -38.13
N ILE A 18 3.13 -28.28 -36.92
CA ILE A 18 2.74 -29.48 -36.17
C ILE A 18 1.27 -29.31 -35.75
N ALA A 19 0.39 -30.14 -36.32
CA ALA A 19 -0.99 -30.25 -35.87
C ALA A 19 -1.01 -30.57 -34.36
N LYS A 20 -1.74 -29.77 -33.58
CA LYS A 20 -1.91 -29.98 -32.13
C LYS A 20 -2.70 -31.26 -31.88
N ALA A 21 -2.01 -32.39 -31.78
CA ALA A 21 -2.54 -33.59 -31.14
C ALA A 21 -2.81 -33.28 -29.65
N PRO A 22 -3.76 -33.97 -29.00
CA PRO A 22 -3.98 -33.84 -27.56
C PRO A 22 -2.66 -34.17 -26.83
N TYR A 23 -2.08 -33.15 -26.20
CA TYR A 23 -0.85 -33.26 -25.43
C TYR A 23 -1.24 -33.56 -23.98
N ASP A 24 -0.96 -34.79 -23.56
CA ASP A 24 -1.09 -35.21 -22.16
C ASP A 24 0.20 -34.81 -21.42
N GLU A 25 0.09 -33.86 -20.50
CA GLU A 25 1.25 -33.33 -19.76
C GLU A 25 1.89 -34.36 -18.83
N ASP A 26 1.14 -35.40 -18.42
CA ASP A 26 1.62 -36.44 -17.52
C ASP A 26 2.33 -37.59 -18.25
N GLN A 27 2.33 -37.60 -19.59
CA GLN A 27 3.09 -38.56 -20.39
C GLN A 27 4.45 -38.01 -20.83
N ALA A 28 5.48 -38.84 -20.74
CA ALA A 28 6.79 -38.52 -21.28
C ALA A 28 6.70 -38.26 -22.79
N PRO A 29 7.38 -37.22 -23.32
CA PRO A 29 7.32 -36.89 -24.74
C PRO A 29 7.85 -38.04 -25.58
N ALA A 30 7.12 -38.38 -26.66
CA ALA A 30 7.45 -39.51 -27.55
C ALA A 30 8.80 -39.37 -28.27
N ARG A 31 9.35 -38.16 -28.33
CA ARG A 31 10.71 -37.89 -28.81
C ARG A 31 11.41 -37.01 -27.80
N ILE A 32 12.58 -37.45 -27.35
CA ILE A 32 13.48 -36.63 -26.55
C ILE A 32 13.93 -35.46 -27.43
N PRO A 33 13.75 -34.21 -26.99
CA PRO A 33 14.30 -33.04 -27.68
C PRO A 33 15.79 -33.24 -28.02
N PRO A 34 16.24 -32.86 -29.22
CA PRO A 34 17.64 -33.03 -29.63
C PRO A 34 18.63 -32.21 -28.80
N ASP A 35 18.14 -31.29 -27.98
CA ASP A 35 18.89 -30.39 -27.10
C ASP A 35 19.00 -30.90 -25.64
N LEU A 36 18.48 -32.11 -25.37
CA LEU A 36 18.64 -32.79 -24.08
C LEU A 36 19.88 -33.69 -24.12
N PHE A 37 20.93 -33.25 -23.44
CA PHE A 37 22.18 -33.99 -23.28
C PHE A 37 22.29 -34.56 -21.86
N PRO A 38 23.01 -35.68 -21.65
CA PRO A 38 23.32 -36.19 -20.33
C PRO A 38 24.02 -35.12 -19.46
N ILE A 39 23.77 -35.09 -18.16
CA ILE A 39 24.37 -34.11 -17.23
C ILE A 39 25.91 -34.14 -17.22
N THR A 40 26.48 -35.25 -17.70
CA THR A 40 27.92 -35.49 -17.86
C THR A 40 28.53 -34.79 -19.08
N ASP A 41 27.72 -34.43 -20.08
CA ASP A 41 28.12 -33.74 -21.31
C ASP A 41 27.57 -32.31 -21.32
N LEU A 42 28.08 -31.48 -20.41
CA LEU A 42 27.78 -30.05 -20.39
C LEU A 42 28.28 -29.40 -21.70
N PRO A 43 27.47 -28.58 -22.38
CA PRO A 43 27.91 -27.83 -23.54
C PRO A 43 29.10 -26.94 -23.17
N LYS A 44 30.21 -27.05 -23.92
CA LYS A 44 31.48 -26.36 -23.63
C LYS A 44 31.39 -24.83 -23.62
N THR A 45 30.32 -24.27 -24.17
CA THR A 45 30.09 -22.82 -24.23
C THR A 45 28.62 -22.53 -24.00
N THR A 46 28.22 -22.33 -22.75
CA THR A 46 26.94 -21.67 -22.45
C THR A 46 27.10 -20.20 -22.82
N HIS A 47 26.67 -19.80 -24.01
CA HIS A 47 26.65 -18.40 -24.42
C HIS A 47 25.44 -17.73 -23.76
N PHE A 48 25.65 -17.12 -22.60
CA PHE A 48 24.68 -16.16 -22.07
C PHE A 48 24.82 -14.88 -22.90
N PRO A 49 23.76 -14.37 -23.54
CA PRO A 49 23.82 -13.06 -24.17
C PRO A 49 24.25 -12.05 -23.12
N ALA A 50 25.39 -11.39 -23.36
CA ALA A 50 25.81 -10.29 -22.50
C ALA A 50 24.73 -9.21 -22.56
N PRO A 51 24.27 -8.68 -21.41
CA PRO A 51 23.35 -7.57 -21.43
C PRO A 51 23.97 -6.43 -22.25
N PRO A 52 23.17 -5.74 -23.09
CA PRO A 52 23.68 -4.59 -23.83
C PRO A 52 24.32 -3.60 -22.86
N THR A 53 25.50 -3.06 -23.23
CA THR A 53 26.17 -2.01 -22.46
C THR A 53 25.37 -0.72 -22.62
N LEU A 54 24.44 -0.49 -21.69
CA LEU A 54 23.63 0.71 -21.67
C LEU A 54 24.32 1.80 -20.80
N PRO A 55 24.19 3.09 -21.13
CA PRO A 55 24.79 4.19 -20.37
C PRO A 55 24.33 4.15 -18.91
N ASP A 56 25.22 4.51 -17.97
CA ASP A 56 24.95 4.35 -16.54
C ASP A 56 23.72 5.16 -16.10
N LEU A 57 22.88 4.57 -15.23
CA LEU A 57 21.72 5.31 -14.69
C LEU A 57 22.23 6.25 -13.60
N ASP A 58 21.91 7.53 -13.69
CA ASP A 58 22.13 8.48 -12.60
C ASP A 58 20.95 8.43 -11.62
N PRO A 59 21.13 7.96 -10.37
CA PRO A 59 20.07 7.94 -9.37
C PRO A 59 19.56 9.33 -8.96
N SER A 60 20.27 10.40 -9.31
CA SER A 60 19.90 11.78 -9.00
C SER A 60 19.16 12.51 -10.12
N ASP A 61 18.93 11.85 -11.26
CA ASP A 61 18.12 12.39 -12.36
C ASP A 61 16.66 12.63 -11.91
N PRO A 62 16.08 13.85 -12.07
CA PRO A 62 14.67 14.10 -11.78
C PRO A 62 13.70 13.23 -12.59
N ASN A 63 14.13 12.74 -13.77
CA ASN A 63 13.36 11.83 -14.62
C ASN A 63 13.79 10.37 -14.48
N PHE A 64 14.52 10.01 -13.42
CA PHE A 64 15.09 8.68 -13.20
C PHE A 64 14.13 7.52 -13.53
N LEU A 65 12.86 7.58 -13.11
CA LEU A 65 11.89 6.52 -13.37
C LEU A 65 11.53 6.35 -14.85
N ALA A 66 11.43 7.47 -15.59
CA ALA A 66 11.20 7.45 -17.02
C ALA A 66 12.44 6.88 -17.74
N THR A 67 13.63 7.37 -17.39
CA THR A 67 14.91 6.89 -17.93
C THR A 67 15.13 5.39 -17.63
N LEU A 68 14.78 4.93 -16.43
CA LEU A 68 14.86 3.52 -16.03
C LEU A 68 13.89 2.65 -16.83
N HIS A 69 12.65 3.12 -17.03
CA HIS A 69 11.64 2.39 -17.79
C HIS A 69 12.05 2.26 -19.27
N GLU A 70 12.46 3.36 -19.90
CA GLU A 70 12.96 3.36 -21.28
C GLU A 70 14.16 2.42 -21.47
N LYS A 71 15.06 2.37 -20.48
CA LYS A 71 16.30 1.59 -20.54
C LYS A 71 16.10 0.09 -20.32
N TYR A 72 15.37 -0.31 -19.27
CA TYR A 72 15.28 -1.71 -18.86
C TYR A 72 13.95 -2.38 -19.23
N PHE A 73 12.90 -1.59 -19.46
CA PHE A 73 11.55 -2.09 -19.68
C PHE A 73 10.85 -1.41 -20.89
N PRO A 74 11.51 -1.21 -22.05
CA PRO A 74 10.95 -0.44 -23.16
C PRO A 74 9.66 -1.04 -23.75
N ASN A 75 9.52 -2.37 -23.65
CA ASN A 75 8.34 -3.10 -24.14
C ASN A 75 7.27 -3.32 -23.06
N LEU A 76 7.53 -2.93 -21.81
CA LEU A 76 6.56 -3.01 -20.74
C LEU A 76 5.60 -1.81 -20.85
N PRO A 77 4.28 -1.99 -20.80
CA PRO A 77 3.37 -0.85 -20.76
C PRO A 77 3.62 -0.03 -19.49
N ALA A 78 3.89 1.27 -19.66
CA ALA A 78 4.01 2.19 -18.54
C ALA A 78 2.65 2.35 -17.86
N ASP A 79 2.57 1.96 -16.59
CA ASP A 79 1.39 2.15 -15.74
C ASP A 79 1.74 3.12 -14.61
N PRO A 80 1.41 4.42 -14.74
CA PRO A 80 1.78 5.42 -13.75
C PRO A 80 1.16 5.12 -12.37
N SER A 81 0.03 4.40 -12.31
CA SER A 81 -0.59 4.04 -11.03
C SER A 81 0.27 3.05 -10.22
N LYS A 82 0.97 2.13 -10.90
CA LYS A 82 1.87 1.16 -10.27
C LYS A 82 3.22 1.76 -9.86
N LEU A 83 3.61 2.88 -10.47
CA LEU A 83 4.86 3.58 -10.16
C LEU A 83 4.67 4.70 -9.14
N ALA A 84 3.43 5.08 -8.82
CA ALA A 84 3.12 6.19 -7.92
C ALA A 84 3.78 6.07 -6.54
N TRP A 85 4.00 4.86 -6.02
CA TRP A 85 4.67 4.65 -4.73
C TRP A 85 6.17 4.94 -4.76
N MET A 86 6.80 4.97 -5.94
CA MET A 86 8.22 5.30 -6.14
C MET A 86 8.44 6.81 -6.35
N ALA A 87 7.37 7.58 -6.55
CA ALA A 87 7.48 9.02 -6.71
C ALA A 87 8.02 9.65 -5.42
N PRO A 88 8.89 10.67 -5.53
CA PRO A 88 9.33 11.42 -4.36
C PRO A 88 8.12 12.04 -3.66
N VAL A 89 8.20 12.16 -2.33
CA VAL A 89 7.20 12.91 -1.56
C VAL A 89 7.12 14.32 -2.14
N PRO A 90 5.90 14.87 -2.37
CA PRO A 90 5.75 16.19 -2.93
C PRO A 90 6.60 17.23 -2.21
N SER A 91 7.33 18.04 -2.98
CA SER A 91 8.07 19.15 -2.41
C SER A 91 7.10 20.20 -1.86
N LYS A 92 7.49 20.85 -0.77
CA LYS A 92 6.64 21.84 -0.09
C LYS A 92 6.15 22.92 -1.07
N ASP A 93 4.85 23.18 -1.04
CA ASP A 93 4.14 24.19 -1.85
C ASP A 93 4.10 23.90 -3.38
N SER A 94 4.51 22.70 -3.80
CA SER A 94 4.34 22.22 -5.18
C SER A 94 2.86 22.00 -5.54
N PRO A 95 2.50 21.91 -6.83
CA PRO A 95 1.13 21.59 -7.23
C PRO A 95 0.62 20.28 -6.60
N ALA A 96 1.44 19.23 -6.59
CA ALA A 96 1.11 17.95 -5.97
C ALA A 96 0.96 18.05 -4.44
N ASP A 97 1.73 18.91 -3.77
CA ASP A 97 1.59 19.14 -2.32
C ASP A 97 0.25 19.82 -2.00
N LYS A 98 -0.22 20.73 -2.86
CA LYS A 98 -1.51 21.42 -2.70
C LYS A 98 -2.72 20.52 -2.91
N GLU A 99 -2.55 19.41 -3.63
CA GLU A 99 -3.57 18.37 -3.81
C GLU A 99 -3.72 17.47 -2.59
N SER A 100 -2.77 17.51 -1.64
CA SER A 100 -2.88 16.73 -0.41
C SER A 100 -4.16 17.08 0.36
N PRO A 101 -4.93 16.08 0.84
CA PRO A 101 -6.10 16.29 1.71
C PRO A 101 -5.77 17.02 3.02
N TYR A 102 -4.48 17.08 3.37
CA TYR A 102 -3.99 17.69 4.61
C TYR A 102 -3.06 18.89 4.39
N TYR A 103 -3.04 19.43 3.17
CA TYR A 103 -2.41 20.72 2.93
C TYR A 103 -3.13 21.80 3.78
N PRO A 104 -2.40 22.82 4.31
CA PRO A 104 -2.97 23.89 5.13
C PRO A 104 -3.84 24.87 4.32
N HIS A 105 -4.95 24.38 3.77
CA HIS A 105 -6.00 25.20 3.16
C HIS A 105 -6.86 25.85 4.26
N GLU A 106 -7.63 26.87 3.88
CA GLU A 106 -8.55 27.56 4.80
C GLU A 106 -9.63 26.61 5.36
N GLU A 107 -9.99 25.59 4.58
CA GLU A 107 -10.94 24.55 4.95
C GLU A 107 -10.29 23.17 4.91
N ILE A 108 -10.37 22.45 6.03
CA ILE A 108 -9.94 21.06 6.10
C ILE A 108 -11.14 20.22 6.53
N GLY A 109 -11.48 19.23 5.72
CA GLY A 109 -12.56 18.32 6.01
C GLY A 109 -12.34 17.61 7.34
N VAL A 110 -13.41 17.46 8.14
CA VAL A 110 -13.32 16.80 9.46
C VAL A 110 -12.82 15.34 9.34
N SER A 111 -13.08 14.70 8.20
CA SER A 111 -12.57 13.36 7.88
C SER A 111 -11.04 13.31 7.70
N ALA A 112 -10.42 14.43 7.34
CA ALA A 112 -8.97 14.53 7.16
C ALA A 112 -8.23 14.83 8.46
N LEU A 113 -8.94 15.11 9.58
CA LEU A 113 -8.30 15.38 10.86
C LEU A 113 -7.41 14.23 11.31
N ARG A 114 -6.17 14.55 11.68
CA ARG A 114 -5.16 13.59 12.13
C ARG A 114 -5.04 13.59 13.65
N PHE A 115 -4.79 12.41 14.18
CA PHE A 115 -4.63 12.15 15.61
C PHE A 115 -3.27 11.53 15.90
N ASP A 116 -2.67 11.93 17.02
CA ASP A 116 -1.51 11.22 17.56
C ASP A 116 -1.93 9.93 18.27
N PHE A 117 -0.97 9.09 18.65
CA PHE A 117 -1.27 7.86 19.41
C PHE A 117 -1.95 8.12 20.76
N ARG A 118 -1.89 9.33 21.29
CA ARG A 118 -2.57 9.71 22.54
C ARG A 118 -4.02 10.15 22.29
N GLY A 119 -4.49 10.07 21.04
CA GLY A 119 -5.82 10.46 20.58
C GLY A 119 -6.00 11.98 20.50
N ARG A 120 -4.93 12.77 20.56
CA ARG A 120 -5.02 14.24 20.47
C ARG A 120 -5.02 14.68 19.03
N PHE A 121 -5.78 15.73 18.75
CA PHE A 121 -5.78 16.38 17.45
C PHE A 121 -4.39 16.96 17.14
N LEU A 122 -3.93 16.72 15.91
CA LEU A 122 -2.76 17.38 15.35
C LEU A 122 -3.27 18.41 14.36
N SER A 123 -2.87 19.67 14.49
CA SER A 123 -3.16 20.64 13.45
C SER A 123 -2.30 20.37 12.21
N PRO A 124 -2.72 20.82 11.01
CA PRO A 124 -1.94 20.65 9.77
C PRO A 124 -0.50 21.13 9.91
N ARG A 125 -0.33 22.30 10.55
CA ARG A 125 0.99 22.87 10.80
C ARG A 125 1.86 21.98 11.69
N VAL A 126 1.29 21.41 12.76
CA VAL A 126 2.05 20.53 13.66
C VAL A 126 2.34 19.20 12.98
N SER A 127 1.33 18.58 12.37
CA SER A 127 1.44 17.30 11.68
C SER A 127 2.53 17.30 10.60
N ARG A 128 2.58 18.35 9.76
CA ARG A 128 3.60 18.50 8.70
C ARG A 128 5.00 18.90 9.21
N SER A 129 5.10 19.37 10.46
CA SER A 129 6.39 19.72 11.08
C SER A 129 7.10 18.52 11.73
N ILE A 130 6.38 17.42 11.95
CA ILE A 130 6.92 16.23 12.61
C ILE A 130 7.68 15.42 11.56
N SER A 131 9.00 15.31 11.75
CA SER A 131 9.84 14.46 10.92
C SER A 131 9.39 12.99 10.98
N SER A 132 9.48 12.30 9.83
CA SER A 132 9.14 10.89 9.68
C SER A 132 9.94 9.95 10.58
N ASN A 133 11.12 10.37 11.04
CA ASN A 133 11.94 9.59 11.97
C ASN A 133 11.41 9.55 13.42
N LYS A 134 10.42 10.39 13.78
CA LYS A 134 9.89 10.48 15.16
C LYS A 134 8.88 9.38 15.54
N GLY A 135 8.68 8.38 14.67
CA GLY A 135 7.83 7.23 14.95
C GLY A 135 6.33 7.51 14.96
N LEU A 136 5.91 8.73 14.60
CA LEU A 136 4.52 9.03 14.30
C LEU A 136 4.33 8.89 12.80
N HIS A 137 3.60 7.85 12.39
CA HIS A 137 3.61 7.39 11.01
C HIS A 137 2.98 8.40 10.05
N HIS A 138 3.50 8.38 8.83
CA HIS A 138 2.99 9.06 7.65
C HIS A 138 2.38 8.00 6.73
N HIS A 139 1.24 8.27 6.11
CA HIS A 139 0.49 7.27 5.31
C HIS A 139 0.40 7.67 3.84
N GLY A 140 0.04 6.71 2.99
CA GLY A 140 0.08 6.87 1.53
C GLY A 140 -0.77 8.01 0.96
N GLU A 141 -1.84 8.44 1.65
CA GLU A 141 -2.70 9.54 1.17
C GLU A 141 -2.16 10.93 1.51
N ALA A 142 -1.32 11.06 2.54
CA ALA A 142 -0.61 12.30 2.88
C ALA A 142 0.73 11.97 3.57
N PRO A 143 1.73 11.48 2.81
CA PRO A 143 3.01 11.01 3.36
C PRO A 143 3.88 12.12 3.99
N GLU A 144 3.50 13.38 3.81
CA GLU A 144 4.12 14.56 4.39
C GLU A 144 3.53 14.96 5.77
N ALA A 145 2.46 14.31 6.21
CA ALA A 145 1.71 14.66 7.41
C ALA A 145 1.67 13.52 8.42
N ALA A 146 2.20 13.76 9.62
CA ALA A 146 2.24 12.76 10.68
C ALA A 146 0.87 12.55 11.36
N GLY A 147 0.65 11.32 11.83
CA GLY A 147 -0.54 10.94 12.59
C GLY A 147 -1.58 10.27 11.71
N TYR A 148 -2.67 9.80 12.32
CA TYR A 148 -3.66 8.96 11.65
C TYR A 148 -5.02 9.62 11.58
N THR A 149 -5.70 9.49 10.44
CA THR A 149 -7.14 9.76 10.35
C THR A 149 -7.95 8.61 10.95
N ILE A 150 -9.21 8.86 11.29
CA ILE A 150 -10.11 7.81 11.79
C ILE A 150 -10.36 6.74 10.71
N ALA A 151 -10.40 7.12 9.43
CA ALA A 151 -10.55 6.19 8.32
C ALA A 151 -9.33 5.24 8.19
N GLU A 152 -8.11 5.78 8.31
CA GLU A 152 -6.88 4.98 8.34
C GLU A 152 -6.86 4.02 9.53
N LEU A 153 -7.21 4.49 10.73
CA LEU A 153 -7.31 3.65 11.93
C LEU A 153 -8.38 2.56 11.77
N ALA A 154 -9.54 2.87 11.19
CA ALA A 154 -10.58 1.91 10.93
C ALA A 154 -10.14 0.83 9.93
N ARG A 155 -9.35 1.18 8.92
CA ARG A 155 -8.74 0.21 8.00
C ARG A 155 -7.73 -0.69 8.73
N LEU A 156 -6.86 -0.12 9.55
CA LEU A 156 -5.84 -0.87 10.32
C LEU A 156 -6.46 -1.78 11.38
N ALA A 157 -7.57 -1.36 11.98
CA ALA A 157 -8.37 -2.16 12.91
C ALA A 157 -8.85 -3.50 12.32
N ARG A 158 -8.96 -3.60 10.98
CA ARG A 158 -9.35 -4.84 10.27
C ARG A 158 -8.18 -5.55 9.57
N SER A 159 -6.95 -5.10 9.80
CA SER A 159 -5.77 -5.72 9.18
C SER A 159 -5.56 -7.16 9.65
N ALA A 160 -5.02 -8.02 8.78
CA ALA A 160 -4.54 -9.35 9.17
C ALA A 160 -3.36 -9.27 10.17
N VAL A 161 -2.62 -8.16 10.19
CA VAL A 161 -1.43 -7.96 11.04
C VAL A 161 -1.82 -7.56 12.46
N PRO A 162 -1.53 -8.37 13.50
CA PRO A 162 -1.96 -8.07 14.87
C PRO A 162 -1.44 -6.75 15.44
N ALA A 163 -0.19 -6.39 15.15
CA ALA A 163 0.41 -5.14 15.63
C ALA A 163 -0.34 -3.90 15.12
N GLN A 164 -0.78 -3.92 13.86
CA GLN A 164 -1.56 -2.82 13.27
C GLN A 164 -2.91 -2.67 13.97
N ARG A 165 -3.60 -3.79 14.22
CA ARG A 165 -4.87 -3.78 14.97
C ARG A 165 -4.70 -3.25 16.39
N CYS A 166 -3.68 -3.73 17.12
CA CYS A 166 -3.39 -3.31 18.49
C CYS A 166 -3.15 -1.80 18.60
N MET A 167 -2.36 -1.23 17.67
CA MET A 167 -2.11 0.21 17.63
C MET A 167 -3.40 0.97 17.29
N ALA A 168 -4.18 0.49 16.32
CA ALA A 168 -5.43 1.10 15.92
C ALA A 168 -6.43 1.15 17.08
N TYR A 169 -6.66 0.03 17.78
CA TYR A 169 -7.61 -0.03 18.89
C TYR A 169 -7.22 0.88 20.05
N GLN A 170 -5.95 0.92 20.45
CA GLN A 170 -5.49 1.84 21.49
C GLN A 170 -5.73 3.31 21.12
N THR A 171 -5.40 3.67 19.87
CA THR A 171 -5.56 5.04 19.38
C THR A 171 -7.05 5.42 19.28
N LEU A 172 -7.88 4.54 18.70
CA LEU A 172 -9.33 4.73 18.61
C LEU A 172 -9.99 4.83 19.98
N GLY A 173 -9.62 3.98 20.94
CA GLY A 173 -10.12 4.05 22.32
C GLY A 173 -9.83 5.40 22.97
N ARG A 174 -8.62 5.93 22.78
CA ARG A 174 -8.24 7.27 23.29
C ARG A 174 -9.01 8.39 22.60
N ILE A 175 -9.22 8.31 21.28
CA ILE A 175 -10.05 9.28 20.53
C ILE A 175 -11.49 9.25 21.06
N LEU A 176 -12.08 8.07 21.21
CA LEU A 176 -13.44 7.88 21.70
C LEU A 176 -13.62 8.40 23.14
N TYR A 177 -12.63 8.16 24.00
CA TYR A 177 -12.64 8.73 25.35
C TYR A 177 -12.65 10.26 25.32
N ARG A 178 -11.74 10.89 24.56
CA ARG A 178 -11.64 12.35 24.44
C ARG A 178 -12.88 12.98 23.82
N LEU A 179 -13.46 12.32 22.82
CA LEU A 179 -14.75 12.70 22.24
C LEU A 179 -15.83 12.75 23.33
N GLY A 180 -15.97 11.67 24.12
CA GLY A 180 -16.96 11.63 25.21
C GLY A 180 -16.71 12.67 26.31
N ARG A 181 -15.44 12.95 26.63
CA ARG A 181 -15.05 14.00 27.57
C ARG A 181 -15.36 15.41 27.07
N GLY A 182 -15.69 15.55 25.79
CA GLY A 182 -16.08 16.79 25.16
C GLY A 182 -14.92 17.67 24.74
N GLU A 183 -13.74 17.10 24.46
CA GLU A 183 -12.55 17.87 24.07
C GLU A 183 -12.72 18.62 22.74
N TRP A 184 -13.68 18.20 21.91
CA TRP A 184 -13.97 18.81 20.60
C TRP A 184 -15.40 19.31 20.46
N GLY A 185 -16.10 19.45 21.59
CA GLY A 185 -17.54 19.69 21.63
C GLY A 185 -18.31 18.60 22.35
N LYS A 186 -19.49 18.94 22.86
CA LYS A 186 -20.37 18.07 23.67
C LYS A 186 -21.76 17.90 23.06
N THR A 187 -22.16 18.74 22.11
CA THR A 187 -23.51 18.74 21.54
C THR A 187 -23.48 18.40 20.07
N GLU A 188 -24.67 18.18 19.50
CA GLU A 188 -24.84 17.95 18.06
C GLU A 188 -24.52 19.19 17.22
N ASP A 189 -24.44 20.35 17.86
CA ASP A 189 -24.11 21.63 17.22
C ASP A 189 -22.59 21.82 17.04
N ASP A 190 -21.77 20.95 17.64
CA ASP A 190 -20.32 21.00 17.55
C ASP A 190 -19.84 20.23 16.29
N PRO A 191 -19.45 20.92 15.20
CA PRO A 191 -19.18 20.28 13.91
C PRO A 191 -17.98 19.33 13.97
N ILE A 192 -16.97 19.64 14.80
CA ILE A 192 -15.78 18.79 14.95
C ILE A 192 -16.14 17.48 15.66
N ALA A 193 -16.81 17.56 16.82
CA ALA A 193 -17.25 16.37 17.55
C ALA A 193 -18.16 15.49 16.68
N MET A 194 -19.11 16.10 15.97
CA MET A 194 -20.02 15.37 15.09
C MET A 194 -19.33 14.78 13.85
N GLY A 195 -18.36 15.48 13.26
CA GLY A 195 -17.59 14.92 12.15
C GLY A 195 -16.68 13.78 12.59
N VAL A 196 -16.02 13.88 13.75
CA VAL A 196 -15.27 12.76 14.37
C VAL A 196 -16.19 11.56 14.59
N TRP A 197 -17.35 11.78 15.20
CA TRP A 197 -18.35 10.72 15.41
C TRP A 197 -18.88 10.14 14.10
N SER A 198 -19.08 10.96 13.07
CA SER A 198 -19.47 10.52 11.74
C SER A 198 -18.42 9.60 11.12
N SER A 199 -17.13 9.96 11.20
CA SER A 199 -16.03 9.13 10.72
C SER A 199 -15.92 7.80 11.49
N VAL A 200 -16.18 7.80 12.80
CA VAL A 200 -16.26 6.56 13.61
C VAL A 200 -17.36 5.63 13.09
N LYS A 201 -18.54 6.17 12.80
CA LYS A 201 -19.67 5.40 12.23
C LYS A 201 -19.37 4.89 10.82
N GLN A 202 -18.91 5.76 9.92
CA GLN A 202 -18.56 5.41 8.54
C GLN A 202 -17.47 4.33 8.49
N GLY A 203 -16.48 4.42 9.37
CA GLY A 203 -15.40 3.44 9.49
C GLY A 203 -15.81 2.11 10.14
N ARG A 204 -17.05 2.00 10.64
CA ARG A 204 -17.55 0.85 11.42
C ARG A 204 -16.64 0.49 12.58
N VAL A 205 -16.17 1.52 13.27
CA VAL A 205 -15.15 1.39 14.34
C VAL A 205 -15.70 0.59 15.50
N LEU A 206 -16.92 0.89 15.96
CA LEU A 206 -17.50 0.20 17.11
C LEU A 206 -17.76 -1.27 16.79
N GLU A 207 -18.25 -1.59 15.59
CA GLU A 207 -18.44 -2.97 15.15
C GLU A 207 -17.12 -3.74 15.14
N SER A 208 -16.06 -3.13 14.60
CA SER A 208 -14.73 -3.75 14.56
C SER A 208 -14.18 -4.00 15.97
N LEU A 209 -14.45 -3.10 16.93
CA LEU A 209 -14.06 -3.25 18.32
C LEU A 209 -14.87 -4.33 19.04
N PHE A 210 -16.20 -4.36 18.85
CA PHE A 210 -17.06 -5.39 19.43
C PHE A 210 -16.72 -6.78 18.91
N GLU A 211 -16.51 -6.92 17.60
CA GLU A 211 -16.10 -8.19 16.97
C GLU A 211 -14.77 -8.69 17.54
N ALA A 212 -13.76 -7.81 17.62
CA ALA A 212 -12.45 -8.17 18.17
C ALA A 212 -12.49 -8.49 19.68
N ALA A 213 -13.33 -7.81 20.45
CA ALA A 213 -13.50 -8.06 21.87
C ALA A 213 -14.26 -9.39 22.14
N ALA A 214 -15.22 -9.72 21.27
CA ALA A 214 -16.09 -10.89 21.38
C ALA A 214 -15.53 -12.17 20.72
N ALA A 215 -14.33 -12.11 20.12
CA ALA A 215 -13.72 -13.22 19.38
C ALA A 215 -13.45 -14.52 20.19
N GLY A 216 -13.82 -14.57 21.48
CA GLY A 216 -13.66 -15.75 22.33
C GLY A 216 -12.18 -16.15 22.47
N GLU A 217 -11.89 -17.45 22.47
CA GLU A 217 -10.51 -17.97 22.42
C GLU A 217 -9.86 -17.85 21.03
N GLY A 218 -10.63 -17.44 20.01
CA GLY A 218 -10.12 -17.14 18.67
C GLY A 218 -9.44 -15.77 18.59
N GLY A 219 -8.42 -15.67 17.73
CA GLY A 219 -7.75 -14.40 17.42
C GLY A 219 -6.57 -14.02 18.33
N HIS A 220 -5.98 -12.86 18.06
CA HIS A 220 -4.78 -12.41 18.78
C HIS A 220 -5.14 -11.79 20.13
N ARG A 221 -4.63 -12.38 21.23
CA ARG A 221 -4.91 -11.97 22.62
C ARG A 221 -4.73 -10.47 22.89
N GLY A 222 -3.63 -9.88 22.42
CA GLY A 222 -3.38 -8.45 22.62
C GLY A 222 -4.40 -7.57 21.88
N SER A 223 -4.83 -8.00 20.69
CA SER A 223 -5.82 -7.25 19.91
C SER A 223 -7.17 -7.27 20.62
N ARG A 224 -7.56 -8.42 21.18
CA ARG A 224 -8.77 -8.56 22.00
C ARG A 224 -8.71 -7.65 23.24
N ALA A 225 -7.61 -7.69 23.99
CA ALA A 225 -7.43 -6.86 25.19
C ALA A 225 -7.56 -5.35 24.89
N TYR A 226 -6.88 -4.86 23.85
CA TYR A 226 -6.97 -3.45 23.47
C TYR A 226 -8.34 -3.07 22.90
N ALA A 227 -9.04 -3.98 22.23
CA ALA A 227 -10.42 -3.73 21.79
C ALA A 227 -11.37 -3.60 22.99
N THR A 228 -11.24 -4.48 24.00
CA THR A 228 -12.00 -4.38 25.26
C THR A 228 -11.69 -3.07 26.00
N GLU A 229 -10.42 -2.68 26.09
CA GLU A 229 -10.02 -1.40 26.69
C GLU A 229 -10.62 -0.21 25.93
N ALA A 230 -10.59 -0.24 24.59
CA ALA A 230 -11.15 0.83 23.77
C ALA A 230 -12.67 0.99 23.97
N LEU A 231 -13.41 -0.12 24.10
CA LEU A 231 -14.84 -0.10 24.42
C LEU A 231 -15.09 0.45 25.83
N TRP A 232 -14.27 0.06 26.80
CA TRP A 232 -14.34 0.61 28.15
C TRP A 232 -14.05 2.12 28.18
N LEU A 233 -13.06 2.58 27.41
CA LEU A 233 -12.73 3.99 27.24
C LEU A 233 -13.88 4.78 26.58
N PHE A 234 -14.56 4.19 25.60
CA PHE A 234 -15.74 4.78 24.98
C PHE A 234 -16.88 4.97 25.99
N ASP A 235 -17.19 3.92 26.78
CA ASP A 235 -18.21 3.98 27.84
C ASP A 235 -17.84 5.02 28.92
N LYS A 236 -16.58 5.02 29.38
CA LYS A 236 -16.07 6.00 30.35
C LYS A 236 -16.04 7.42 29.82
N GLY A 237 -15.83 7.61 28.52
CA GLY A 237 -15.95 8.90 27.86
C GLY A 237 -17.36 9.45 28.00
N GLY A 238 -18.37 8.59 27.96
CA GLY A 238 -19.77 8.98 28.17
C GLY A 238 -20.37 9.73 26.98
N TRP A 239 -19.85 9.53 25.76
CA TRP A 239 -20.45 10.09 24.56
C TRP A 239 -21.85 9.52 24.36
N LYS A 240 -22.87 10.40 24.42
CA LYS A 240 -24.27 10.03 24.21
C LYS A 240 -24.81 10.85 23.05
N VAL A 241 -25.11 10.20 21.93
CA VAL A 241 -25.84 10.83 20.83
C VAL A 241 -27.27 11.06 21.30
N LYS A 242 -27.60 12.28 21.72
CA LYS A 242 -28.98 12.65 22.02
C LYS A 242 -29.67 13.00 20.72
N HIS A 243 -30.13 11.97 20.00
CA HIS A 243 -30.91 12.16 18.78
C HIS A 243 -32.13 13.04 19.10
N LYS A 244 -32.14 14.29 18.62
CA LYS A 244 -33.39 15.04 18.53
C LYS A 244 -34.18 14.38 17.41
N GLY A 245 -35.14 13.54 17.78
CA GLY A 245 -36.15 13.04 16.85
C GLY A 245 -36.74 14.22 16.09
N ARG A 246 -36.78 14.11 14.76
CA ARG A 246 -37.56 15.01 13.91
C ARG A 246 -39.03 14.96 14.28
#